data_AF-A0A0A2L746-F1
#
_entry.id   AF-A0A0A2L746-F1
#
_cell.length_a   1.000
_cell.length_b   1.000
_cell.length_c   1.000
_cell.angle_alpha   90.00
_cell.angle_beta   90.00
_cell.angle_gamma   90.00
#
_symmetry.space_group_name_H-M   'P 1'
#
loop_
_entity.id
_entity.type
_entity.pdbx_description
1 polymer ?
#
loop_
_entity_poly.entity_id
_entity_poly.type
_entity_poly.pdbx_seq_one_letter_code
_entity_poly.pdbx_strand_id
1 'polypeptide(L)'
;MSTVNLVKFYFYKGMMPKDPELLKNMISLAYQTARDRRLYPKAILIRHQEDPNGWHVTFCYKDSTQLGNGLHTACHGYTPGKDMWELTKSTHAGVKLDSVLKQNGKPVWPVEHELDVAPEIGYGHL
;
A
#
# COMPACT_ATOMS: atom_id res chain seq x y z
N MET A 1 -15.82 -13.44 -17.86
CA MET A 1 -16.30 -13.15 -16.49
C MET A 1 -15.42 -12.07 -15.91
N SER A 2 -15.94 -10.86 -15.68
CA SER A 2 -15.19 -9.83 -14.96
C SER A 2 -15.14 -10.23 -13.48
N THR A 3 -13.94 -10.24 -12.89
CA THR A 3 -13.74 -10.49 -11.46
C THR A 3 -13.54 -9.15 -10.76
N VAL A 4 -14.29 -8.93 -9.68
CA VAL A 4 -14.10 -7.77 -8.80
C VAL A 4 -13.06 -8.13 -7.75
N ASN A 5 -11.99 -7.35 -7.67
CA ASN A 5 -11.00 -7.46 -6.60
C ASN A 5 -11.33 -6.45 -5.50
N LEU A 6 -11.85 -6.94 -4.37
CA LEU A 6 -12.03 -6.14 -3.15
C LEU A 6 -10.68 -5.97 -2.43
N VAL A 7 -10.34 -4.74 -2.10
CA VAL A 7 -9.05 -4.39 -1.46
C VAL A 7 -9.31 -3.54 -0.23
N LYS A 8 -8.73 -3.95 0.90
CA LYS A 8 -8.69 -3.14 2.12
C LYS A 8 -7.46 -2.24 2.12
N PHE A 9 -7.67 -0.95 2.32
CA PHE A 9 -6.61 0.04 2.43
C PHE A 9 -6.46 0.49 3.87
N TYR A 10 -5.25 0.43 4.37
CA TYR A 10 -4.89 0.78 5.73
C TYR A 10 -3.91 1.95 5.72
N PHE A 11 -4.03 2.78 6.74
CA PHE A 11 -3.02 3.77 7.13
C PHE A 11 -2.64 3.49 8.58
N TYR A 12 -1.44 3.88 9.00
CA TYR A 12 -1.18 3.92 10.44
C TYR A 12 -2.16 4.89 11.12
N LYS A 13 -2.57 4.55 12.34
CA LYS A 13 -3.51 5.36 13.12
C LYS A 13 -3.11 6.83 13.17
N GLY A 14 -4.05 7.71 12.82
CA GLY A 14 -3.87 9.15 12.75
C GLY A 14 -3.11 9.64 11.51
N MET A 15 -2.71 8.76 10.59
CA MET A 15 -1.96 9.11 9.37
C MET A 15 -2.81 9.04 8.10
N MET A 16 -4.09 8.66 8.19
CA MET A 16 -4.99 8.72 7.04
C MET A 16 -5.23 10.18 6.62
N PRO A 17 -5.05 10.54 5.34
CA PRO A 17 -5.35 11.88 4.84
C PRO A 17 -6.81 12.28 5.10
N LYS A 18 -7.01 13.51 5.57
CA LYS A 18 -8.34 14.11 5.73
C LYS A 18 -8.88 14.70 4.43
N ASP A 19 -7.97 15.11 3.54
CA ASP A 19 -8.33 15.57 2.21
C ASP A 19 -8.75 14.38 1.34
N PRO A 20 -10.00 14.35 0.83
CA PRO A 20 -10.49 13.22 0.03
C PRO A 20 -9.72 13.01 -1.28
N GLU A 21 -9.22 14.09 -1.90
CA GLU A 21 -8.48 14.00 -3.16
C GLU A 21 -7.12 13.34 -2.93
N LEU A 22 -6.37 13.81 -1.94
CA LEU A 22 -5.13 13.19 -1.51
C LEU A 22 -5.33 11.71 -1.13
N LEU A 23 -6.36 11.38 -0.35
CA LEU A 23 -6.68 9.99 0.01
C LEU A 23 -6.88 9.12 -1.24
N LYS A 24 -7.71 9.58 -2.18
CA LYS A 24 -7.99 8.88 -3.43
C LYS A 24 -6.72 8.67 -4.26
N ASN A 25 -5.88 9.70 -4.35
CA ASN A 25 -4.65 9.66 -5.11
C ASN A 25 -3.63 8.68 -4.50
N MET A 26 -3.47 8.69 -3.17
CA MET A 26 -2.62 7.73 -2.46
C MET A 26 -3.10 6.29 -2.64
N ILE A 27 -4.41 6.04 -2.54
CA ILE A 27 -5.00 4.72 -2.77
C ILE A 27 -4.77 4.26 -4.22
N SER A 28 -5.02 5.13 -5.20
CA SER A 28 -4.83 4.81 -6.61
C SER A 28 -3.38 4.43 -6.91
N LEU A 29 -2.42 5.24 -6.45
CA LEU A 29 -1.00 5.00 -6.67
C LEU A 29 -0.53 3.70 -6.01
N ALA A 30 -0.94 3.46 -4.75
CA ALA A 30 -0.58 2.23 -4.03
C ALA A 30 -1.18 0.99 -4.70
N TYR A 31 -2.43 1.06 -5.16
CA TYR A 31 -3.07 -0.04 -5.90
C TYR A 31 -2.36 -0.34 -7.22
N GLN A 32 -2.12 0.69 -8.04
CA GLN A 32 -1.41 0.54 -9.31
C GLN A 32 -0.04 -0.08 -9.12
N THR A 33 0.68 0.36 -8.10
CA THR A 33 2.03 -0.14 -7.86
C THR A 33 2.01 -1.58 -7.35
N ALA A 34 1.08 -1.97 -6.47
CA ALA A 34 0.89 -3.37 -6.07
C ALA A 34 0.50 -4.26 -7.27
N ARG A 35 -0.21 -3.69 -8.25
CA ARG A 35 -0.61 -4.34 -9.50
C ARG A 35 0.48 -4.43 -10.57
N ASP A 36 1.60 -3.73 -10.41
CA ASP A 36 2.68 -3.71 -11.41
C ASP A 36 3.19 -5.12 -11.75
N ARG A 37 3.22 -6.03 -10.75
CA ARG A 37 3.56 -7.46 -10.94
C ARG A 37 2.36 -8.36 -11.29
N ARG A 38 1.25 -7.77 -11.77
CA ARG A 38 -0.03 -8.44 -12.10
C ARG A 38 -0.68 -9.22 -10.93
N LEU A 39 -0.34 -8.87 -9.69
CA LEU A 39 -0.88 -9.51 -8.49
C LEU A 39 -2.29 -9.00 -8.15
N TYR A 40 -3.09 -9.75 -7.40
CA TYR A 40 -4.40 -9.28 -6.91
C TYR A 40 -4.30 -9.02 -5.40
N PRO A 41 -3.88 -7.81 -4.98
CA PRO A 41 -3.75 -7.51 -3.56
C PRO A 41 -5.12 -7.57 -2.88
N LYS A 42 -5.13 -7.98 -1.62
CA LYS A 42 -6.31 -8.01 -0.72
C LYS A 42 -6.21 -6.97 0.38
N ALA A 43 -4.98 -6.61 0.76
CA ALA A 43 -4.71 -5.59 1.74
C ALA A 43 -3.51 -4.75 1.31
N ILE A 44 -3.59 -3.43 1.52
CA ILE A 44 -2.49 -2.49 1.27
C ILE A 44 -2.37 -1.55 2.47
N LEU A 45 -1.18 -1.46 3.06
CA LEU A 45 -0.83 -0.51 4.13
C LEU A 45 -0.01 0.63 3.52
N ILE A 46 -0.58 1.83 3.49
CA ILE A 46 0.00 3.01 2.85
C ILE A 46 0.82 3.83 3.87
N ARG A 47 2.03 4.24 3.46
CA ARG A 47 2.97 5.07 4.24
C ARG A 47 3.52 6.19 3.36
N HIS A 48 3.45 7.42 3.85
CA HIS A 48 4.15 8.53 3.21
C HIS A 48 5.51 8.71 3.89
N GLN A 49 6.59 8.49 3.15
CA GLN A 49 7.96 8.77 3.58
C GLN A 49 8.71 9.42 2.42
N GLU A 50 9.43 10.50 2.68
CA GLU A 50 10.34 11.12 1.71
C GLU A 50 11.66 10.31 1.69
N ASP A 51 12.23 10.06 0.51
CA ASP A 51 13.51 9.35 0.30
C ASP A 51 14.38 10.15 -0.69
N PRO A 52 15.72 10.05 -0.64
CA PRO A 52 16.62 10.84 -1.49
C PRO A 52 16.48 10.59 -3.00
N ASN A 53 15.81 9.50 -3.39
CA ASN A 53 15.66 9.08 -4.78
C ASN A 53 14.48 9.74 -5.51
N GLY A 54 13.82 10.73 -4.89
CA GLY A 54 12.70 11.48 -5.46
C GLY A 54 11.37 11.20 -4.76
N TRP A 55 10.31 11.81 -5.29
CA TRP A 55 8.96 11.68 -4.74
C TRP A 55 8.44 10.27 -4.96
N HIS A 56 8.05 9.62 -3.86
CA HIS A 56 7.50 8.27 -3.90
C HIS A 56 6.56 8.06 -2.71
N VAL A 57 5.71 7.04 -2.83
CA VAL A 57 4.92 6.52 -1.71
C VAL A 57 5.44 5.14 -1.36
N THR A 58 5.66 4.89 -0.07
CA THR A 58 6.02 3.58 0.45
C THR A 58 4.76 2.86 0.90
N PHE A 59 4.54 1.62 0.50
CA PHE A 59 3.42 0.85 1.04
C PHE A 59 3.81 -0.61 1.14
N CYS A 60 3.00 -1.38 1.88
CA CYS A 60 3.10 -2.82 1.90
C CYS A 60 1.81 -3.39 1.33
N TYR A 61 1.87 -4.50 0.61
CA TYR A 61 0.67 -5.22 0.19
C TYR A 61 0.70 -6.68 0.63
N LYS A 62 -0.49 -7.27 0.62
CA LYS A 62 -0.72 -8.70 0.80
C LYS A 62 -1.66 -9.22 -0.28
N ASP A 63 -1.27 -10.26 -0.99
CA ASP A 63 -2.23 -11.12 -1.69
C ASP A 63 -2.92 -12.10 -0.71
N SER A 64 -3.82 -12.95 -1.22
CA SER A 64 -4.54 -13.92 -0.39
C SER A 64 -3.63 -14.88 0.38
N THR A 65 -2.53 -15.34 -0.24
CA THR A 65 -1.58 -16.27 0.36
C THR A 65 -0.79 -15.57 1.47
N GLN A 66 -0.31 -14.36 1.20
CA GLN A 66 0.41 -13.55 2.18
C GLN A 66 -0.47 -13.21 3.38
N LEU A 67 -1.74 -12.85 3.13
CA LEU A 67 -2.71 -12.55 4.17
C LEU A 67 -2.94 -13.74 5.10
N GLY A 68 -3.11 -14.95 4.54
CA GLY A 68 -3.31 -16.17 5.33
C GLY A 68 -2.10 -16.62 6.16
N ASN A 69 -0.90 -16.13 5.82
CA ASN A 69 0.35 -16.54 6.46
C ASN A 69 1.01 -15.43 7.31
N GLY A 70 0.37 -14.27 7.47
CA GLY A 70 0.96 -13.15 8.21
C GLY A 70 2.22 -12.58 7.55
N LEU A 71 2.20 -12.49 6.22
CA LEU A 71 3.31 -12.00 5.39
C LEU A 71 2.91 -10.71 4.68
N HIS A 72 3.91 -9.93 4.26
CA HIS A 72 3.74 -8.78 3.37
C HIS A 72 4.92 -8.61 2.41
N THR A 73 4.69 -7.81 1.37
CA THR A 73 5.74 -7.26 0.51
C THR A 73 5.78 -5.76 0.64
N ALA A 74 6.93 -5.20 0.99
CA ALA A 74 7.17 -3.75 0.96
C ALA A 74 7.50 -3.30 -0.47
N CYS A 75 7.02 -2.13 -0.86
CA CYS A 75 7.21 -1.59 -2.20
C CYS A 75 7.20 -0.06 -2.19
N HIS A 76 7.80 0.50 -3.23
CA HIS A 76 7.82 1.95 -3.47
C HIS A 76 7.22 2.23 -4.85
N GLY A 77 6.30 3.19 -4.92
CA GLY A 77 5.79 3.74 -6.17
C GLY A 77 6.34 5.15 -6.34
N TYR A 78 7.22 5.33 -7.33
CA TYR A 78 7.84 6.61 -7.65
C TYR A 78 6.92 7.42 -8.57
N THR A 79 6.92 8.73 -8.36
CA THR A 79 6.17 9.70 -9.16
C THR A 79 7.13 10.71 -9.81
N PRO A 80 6.69 11.47 -10.83
CA PRO A 80 7.56 12.45 -11.49
C PRO A 80 7.96 13.62 -10.58
N GLY A 81 7.34 13.78 -9.41
CA GLY A 81 7.53 14.92 -8.53
C GLY A 81 6.43 15.10 -7.49
N LYS A 82 6.54 16.17 -6.71
CA LYS A 82 5.64 16.46 -5.58
C LYS A 82 4.22 16.66 -6.09
N ASP A 83 3.25 16.10 -5.38
CA ASP A 83 1.81 16.22 -5.67
C ASP A 83 1.39 15.72 -7.08
N MET A 84 2.29 15.01 -7.78
CA MET A 84 1.98 14.26 -8.99
C MET A 84 1.80 12.79 -8.62
N TRP A 85 0.70 12.18 -9.06
CA TRP A 85 0.25 10.86 -8.60
C TRP A 85 0.33 9.76 -9.66
N GLU A 86 1.03 10.05 -10.75
CA GLU A 86 1.29 9.11 -11.83
C GLU A 86 2.44 8.18 -11.44
N LEU A 87 2.23 6.87 -11.59
CA LEU A 87 3.27 5.88 -11.35
C LEU A 87 4.28 5.88 -12.50
N THR A 88 5.54 6.22 -12.22
CA THR A 88 6.63 6.14 -13.21
C THR A 88 7.43 4.85 -13.08
N LYS A 89 7.63 4.38 -11.85
CA LYS A 89 8.44 3.20 -11.54
C LYS A 89 7.98 2.58 -10.23
N SER A 90 8.07 1.26 -10.16
CA SER A 90 7.87 0.51 -8.92
C SER A 90 9.16 -0.16 -8.44
N THR A 91 9.26 -0.42 -7.15
CA THR A 91 10.16 -1.44 -6.60
C THR A 91 9.41 -2.30 -5.61
N HIS A 92 9.81 -3.57 -5.50
CA HIS A 92 9.17 -4.54 -4.60
C HIS A 92 10.26 -5.36 -3.92
N ALA A 93 10.27 -5.31 -2.59
CA ALA A 93 11.15 -6.11 -1.77
C ALA A 93 10.75 -7.60 -1.79
N GLY A 94 11.60 -8.45 -1.21
CA GLY A 94 11.21 -9.82 -0.88
C GLY A 94 10.09 -9.87 0.15
N VAL A 95 9.37 -11.00 0.18
CA VAL A 95 8.31 -11.29 1.16
C VAL A 95 8.90 -11.34 2.57
N LYS A 96 8.21 -10.75 3.54
CA LYS A 96 8.62 -10.67 4.95
C LYS A 96 7.47 -11.00 5.88
N LEU A 97 7.80 -11.42 7.10
CA LEU A 97 6.81 -11.55 8.19
C LEU A 97 6.29 -10.18 8.60
N ASP A 98 5.01 -10.10 8.95
CA ASP A 98 4.38 -8.89 9.49
C ASP A 98 5.06 -8.37 10.76
N SER A 99 5.63 -9.29 11.54
CA SER A 99 6.39 -9.01 12.76
C SER A 99 7.77 -8.41 12.52
N VAL A 100 8.23 -8.27 11.27
CA VAL A 100 9.49 -7.56 10.99
C VAL A 100 9.39 -6.13 11.52
N LEU A 101 10.35 -5.77 12.36
CA LEU A 101 10.35 -4.49 13.06
C LEU A 101 10.96 -3.38 12.20
N LYS A 102 10.40 -2.19 12.34
CA LYS A 102 11.02 -0.93 11.93
C LYS A 102 12.13 -0.57 12.93
N GLN A 103 12.95 0.42 12.58
CA GLN A 103 14.01 0.93 13.47
C GLN A 103 13.49 1.38 14.85
N ASN A 104 12.24 1.82 14.93
CA ASN A 104 11.60 2.24 16.17
C ASN A 104 11.00 1.07 17.00
N GLY A 105 11.34 -0.18 16.68
CA GLY A 105 10.91 -1.37 17.41
C GLY A 105 9.44 -1.76 17.18
N LYS A 106 8.68 -1.03 16.35
CA LYS A 106 7.30 -1.39 16.00
C LYS A 106 7.25 -2.25 14.74
N PRO A 107 6.30 -3.20 14.63
CA PRO A 107 6.14 -3.99 13.42
C PRO A 107 5.87 -3.09 12.19
N VAL A 108 6.35 -3.52 11.03
CA VAL A 108 6.05 -2.88 9.75
C VAL A 108 4.54 -2.98 9.49
N TRP A 109 3.95 -4.15 9.71
CA TRP A 109 2.51 -4.36 9.65
C TRP A 109 1.96 -4.60 11.06
N PRO A 110 1.43 -3.56 11.73
CA PRO A 110 0.89 -3.69 13.08
C PRO A 110 -0.48 -4.37 13.08
N VAL A 111 -0.98 -4.61 14.29
CA VAL A 111 -2.33 -5.12 14.52
C VAL A 111 -3.39 -4.09 14.11
N GLU A 112 -4.57 -4.56 13.71
CA GLU A 112 -5.59 -3.73 13.04
C GLU A 112 -6.08 -2.55 13.88
N HIS A 113 -6.11 -2.63 15.21
CA HIS A 113 -6.52 -1.51 16.08
C HIS A 113 -5.54 -0.32 16.12
N GLU A 114 -4.32 -0.51 15.60
CA GLU A 114 -3.30 0.51 15.38
C GLU A 114 -3.33 1.06 13.94
N LEU A 115 -4.34 0.68 13.15
CA LEU A 115 -4.53 1.11 11.77
C LEU A 115 -5.85 1.87 11.62
N ASP A 116 -5.86 2.87 10.76
CA ASP A 116 -7.07 3.45 10.21
C ASP A 116 -7.41 2.71 8.91
N VAL A 117 -8.71 2.42 8.73
CA VAL A 117 -9.21 1.73 7.54
C VAL A 117 -9.88 2.75 6.63
N ALA A 118 -9.37 2.90 5.41
CA ALA A 118 -10.00 3.72 4.40
C ALA A 118 -11.23 3.00 3.80
N PRO A 119 -12.16 3.72 3.15
CA PRO A 119 -13.31 3.09 2.50
C PRO A 119 -12.89 1.93 1.58
N GLU A 120 -13.62 0.81 1.66
CA GLU A 120 -13.34 -0.35 0.82
C GLU A 120 -13.64 -0.02 -0.65
N ILE A 121 -12.73 -0.40 -1.54
CA ILE A 121 -12.86 -0.16 -2.98
C ILE A 121 -12.79 -1.49 -3.73
N GLY A 122 -13.78 -1.71 -4.60
CA GLY A 122 -13.80 -2.79 -5.55
C GLY A 122 -13.20 -2.37 -6.89
N TYR A 123 -12.21 -3.12 -7.37
CA TYR A 123 -11.63 -2.92 -8.69
C TYR A 123 -12.16 -3.97 -9.66
N GLY A 124 -12.90 -3.52 -10.68
CA GLY A 124 -13.27 -4.35 -11.81
C GLY A 124 -12.08 -4.51 -12.76
N HIS A 125 -11.84 -5.74 -13.20
CA HIS A 125 -10.90 -6.04 -14.28
C HIS A 125 -11.68 -6.53 -15.49
N LEU A 126 -11.49 -5.85 -16.63
CA LEU A 126 -12.04 -6.22 -17.94
C LEU A 126 -10.99 -6.99 -18.74
#